data_AF-A0A401ZM50-F1
#
_entry.id   AF-A0A401ZM50-F1
#
_cell.length_a   1.000
_cell.length_b   1.000
_cell.length_c   1.000
_cell.angle_alpha   90.00
_cell.angle_beta   90.00
_cell.angle_gamma   90.00
#
_symmetry.space_group_name_H-M   'P 1'
#
loop_
_entity.id
_entity.type
_entity.pdbx_description
1 polymer ?
#
loop_
_entity_poly.entity_id
_entity_poly.type
_entity_poly.pdbx_seq_one_letter_code
_entity_poly.pdbx_strand_id
1 'polypeptide(L)' 'MKVGRFFPSTKLCHGCQWKWDEITLADRVFVCQTPDCSYYQFGQDRDHNASLNILSGALRLIGLIDQAVSGTGSDA' A
#
# COMPACT_ATOMS: atom_id res chain seq x y z
N MET A 1 2.35 -1.14 -18.46
CA MET A 1 1.33 -0.59 -17.53
C MET A 1 2.03 0.38 -16.58
N LYS A 2 1.40 1.52 -16.25
CA LYS A 2 2.02 2.54 -15.40
C LYS A 2 0.98 3.08 -14.41
N VAL A 3 1.28 2.97 -13.12
CA VAL A 3 0.53 3.66 -12.07
C VAL A 3 0.80 5.16 -12.19
N GLY A 4 -0.22 6.00 -12.04
CA GLY A 4 -0.11 7.44 -12.24
C GLY A 4 1.02 8.06 -11.44
N ARG A 5 1.78 8.98 -12.05
CA ARG A 5 2.98 9.61 -11.44
C ARG A 5 2.68 10.28 -10.09
N PHE A 6 1.47 10.82 -9.93
CA PHE A 6 1.03 11.55 -8.73
C PHE A 6 0.16 10.70 -7.81
N PHE A 7 0.13 9.38 -8.00
CA PHE A 7 -0.53 8.47 -7.07
C PHE A 7 0.17 8.54 -5.70
N PRO A 8 -0.54 8.84 -4.60
CA PRO A 8 0.07 9.13 -3.31
C PRO A 8 0.46 7.85 -2.55
N SER A 9 1.21 6.94 -3.19
CA SER A 9 1.52 5.61 -2.65
C SER A 9 2.22 5.63 -1.29
N THR A 10 3.06 6.63 -1.03
CA THR A 10 3.76 6.80 0.26
C THR A 10 2.88 7.37 1.36
N LYS A 11 1.72 7.92 1.03
CA LYS A 11 0.78 8.53 1.98
C LYS A 11 -0.39 7.63 2.33
N LEU A 12 -0.67 6.60 1.53
CA LEU A 12 -1.79 5.70 1.76
C LEU A 12 -1.37 4.49 2.58
N CYS A 13 -2.21 4.03 3.51
CA CYS A 13 -2.07 2.71 4.10
C CYS A 13 -2.42 1.65 3.06
N HIS A 14 -1.51 0.72 2.76
CA HIS A 14 -1.81 -0.34 1.80
C HIS A 14 -2.95 -1.27 2.24
N GLY A 15 -3.19 -1.40 3.55
CA GLY A 15 -4.26 -2.24 4.10
C GLY A 15 -5.66 -1.63 4.02
N CYS A 16 -5.82 -0.33 4.34
CA CYS A 16 -7.15 0.30 4.46
C CYS A 16 -7.32 1.58 3.64
N GLN A 17 -6.29 2.02 2.92
CA GLN A 17 -6.28 3.25 2.10
C GLN A 17 -6.46 4.56 2.89
N TRP A 18 -6.38 4.55 4.23
CA TRP A 18 -6.26 5.78 5.01
C TRP A 18 -5.03 6.58 4.58
N LYS A 19 -5.19 7.90 4.48
CA LYS A 19 -4.16 8.80 3.99
C LYS A 19 -3.55 9.57 5.15
N TRP A 20 -2.23 9.45 5.32
CA TRP A 20 -1.44 10.30 6.19
C TRP A 20 -1.02 11.54 5.42
N ASP A 21 -1.72 12.66 5.58
CA ASP A 21 -1.49 13.86 4.78
C ASP A 21 -0.16 14.57 5.13
N GLU A 22 0.24 14.50 6.39
CA GLU A 22 1.39 15.18 6.98
C GLU A 22 2.69 14.38 6.92
N ILE A 23 2.66 13.11 6.48
CA ILE A 23 3.87 12.28 6.41
C ILE A 23 4.92 12.88 5.47
N THR A 24 6.16 12.92 5.93
CA THR A 24 7.31 13.51 5.25
C THR A 24 8.26 12.43 4.72
N LEU A 25 9.36 12.85 4.08
CA LEU A 25 10.43 11.94 3.66
C LEU A 25 11.32 11.48 4.83
N ALA A 26 11.34 12.23 5.93
CA ALA A 26 12.10 11.88 7.13
C ALA A 26 11.40 10.74 7.91
N ASP A 27 10.08 10.61 7.75
CA ASP A 27 9.30 9.54 8.34
C ASP A 27 9.59 8.23 7.60
N ARG A 28 10.45 7.40 8.18
CA ARG A 28 10.81 6.09 7.62
C ARG A 28 9.79 5.01 7.94
N VAL A 29 8.94 5.23 8.96
CA VAL A 29 7.94 4.27 9.44
C VAL A 29 6.54 4.81 9.19
N PHE A 30 5.70 4.02 8.52
CA PHE A 30 4.28 4.28 8.33
C PHE A 30 3.48 3.56 9.43
N VAL A 31 2.62 4.30 10.15
CA VAL A 31 1.70 3.76 11.16
C VAL A 31 0.30 4.23 10.79
N CYS A 32 -0.61 3.29 10.54
CA CYS A 32 -1.99 3.64 10.22
C CYS A 32 -2.69 4.22 11.46
N GLN A 33 -3.60 5.16 11.27
CA GLN A 33 -4.40 5.73 12.38
C GLN A 33 -5.85 5.22 12.38
N THR A 34 -6.22 4.29 11.48
CA THR A 34 -7.56 3.70 11.45
C THR A 34 -7.63 2.51 12.41
N PRO A 35 -8.45 2.55 13.49
CA PRO A 35 -8.41 1.54 14.56
C PRO A 35 -8.73 0.10 14.15
N ASP A 36 -9.49 -0.10 13.07
CA ASP A 36 -9.86 -1.41 12.52
C ASP A 36 -8.85 -1.95 11.50
N CYS A 37 -7.80 -1.19 11.19
CA CYS A 37 -6.74 -1.63 10.29
C CYS A 37 -5.70 -2.47 11.04
N SER A 38 -5.30 -3.59 10.46
CA SER A 38 -4.21 -4.42 10.99
C SER A 38 -2.90 -3.65 11.16
N TYR A 39 -2.69 -2.53 10.46
CA TYR A 39 -1.50 -1.69 10.56
C TYR A 39 -1.64 -0.51 11.54
N TYR A 40 -2.71 -0.48 12.34
CA TYR A 40 -2.92 0.52 13.39
C TYR A 40 -1.87 0.43 14.51
N GLN A 41 -1.53 -0.80 14.90
CA GLN A 41 -0.60 -1.08 16.01
C GLN A 41 0.79 -1.52 15.55
N PHE A 42 0.94 -1.82 14.25
CA PHE A 42 2.16 -2.40 13.68
C PHE A 42 2.72 -1.51 12.58
N GLY A 43 3.68 -0.65 12.95
CA GLY A 43 4.40 0.20 12.01
C GLY A 43 5.13 -0.60 10.93
N GLN A 44 5.16 -0.08 9.71
CA GLN A 44 5.82 -0.68 8.54
C GLN A 44 6.88 0.27 8.00
N ASP A 45 7.89 -0.25 7.30
CA ASP A 45 8.73 0.62 6.47
C ASP A 45 7.87 1.34 5.43
N ARG A 46 8.02 2.67 5.32
CA ARG A 46 7.19 3.50 4.45
C ARG A 46 7.37 3.13 2.98
N ASP A 47 8.58 2.76 2.56
CA ASP A 47 8.88 2.39 1.17
C ASP A 47 8.28 1.01 0.86
N HIS A 48 8.28 0.08 1.82
CA HIS A 48 7.55 -1.19 1.70
C HIS A 48 6.04 -0.96 1.54
N ASN A 49 5.42 -0.16 2.41
CA ASN A 49 4.01 0.21 2.31
C ASN A 49 3.68 0.86 0.95
N ALA A 50 4.54 1.77 0.48
CA ALA A 50 4.38 2.40 -0.83
C ALA A 50 4.47 1.40 -1.99
N SER A 51 5.35 0.41 -1.92
CA SER A 51 5.49 -0.64 -2.94
C SER A 51 4.21 -1.47 -3.09
N LEU A 52 3.55 -1.80 -1.97
CA LEU A 52 2.28 -2.55 -1.96
C LEU A 52 1.12 -1.74 -2.53
N ASN A 53 1.06 -0.44 -2.25
CA ASN A 53 0.10 0.46 -2.90
C ASN A 53 0.31 0.53 -4.42
N ILE A 54 1.56 0.59 -4.89
CA ILE A 54 1.89 0.59 -6.32
C ILE A 54 1.48 -0.74 -6.97
N LEU A 55 1.77 -1.87 -6.32
CA LEU A 55 1.36 -3.19 -6.80
C LEU A 55 -0.17 -3.27 -6.93
N SER A 56 -0.90 -2.92 -5.87
CA SER A 56 -2.37 -2.90 -5.87
C SER A 56 -2.93 -1.99 -6.97
N GLY A 57 -2.38 -0.79 -7.13
CA GLY A 57 -2.75 0.13 -8.21
C GLY A 57 -2.49 -0.45 -9.60
N ALA A 58 -1.36 -1.14 -9.80
CA ALA A 58 -1.04 -1.78 -11.07
C ALA A 58 -1.98 -2.95 -11.39
N LEU A 59 -2.24 -3.81 -10.40
CA LEU A 59 -3.16 -4.94 -10.52
C LEU A 59 -4.59 -4.48 -10.83
N ARG A 60 -5.05 -3.38 -10.21
CA ARG A 60 -6.34 -2.76 -10.54
C ARG A 60 -6.41 -2.28 -11.99
N LEU A 61 -5.32 -1.73 -12.55
CA LEU A 61 -5.30 -1.27 -13.94
C LEU A 61 -5.36 -2.42 -14.96
N ILE A 62 -4.85 -3.60 -14.60
CA ILE A 62 -4.89 -4.80 -15.47
C ILE A 62 -6.06 -5.73 -15.17
N GLY A 63 -6.91 -5.42 -14.19
CA GLY A 63 -8.03 -6.26 -13.79
C GLY A 63 -7.65 -7.53 -13.03
N LEU A 64 -6.45 -7.58 -12.41
CA LEU A 64 -5.93 -8.74 -11.67
C LEU A 64 -5.86 -8.49 -10.15
N ILE A 65 -6.70 -7.62 -9.60
CA ILE A 65 -6.64 -7.25 -8.19
C ILE A 65 -6.80 -8.46 -7.24
N ASP A 66 -7.56 -9.48 -7.66
CA ASP A 66 -7.80 -10.70 -6.89
C ASP A 66 -6.55 -11.58 -6.71
N GLN A 67 -5.51 -11.37 -7.54
CA GLN A 67 -4.21 -12.05 -7.40
C GLN A 67 -3.32 -11.41 -6.33
N ALA A 68 -3.59 -10.16 -5.91
CA ALA A 68 -2.83 -9.49 -4.86
C ALA A 68 -3.15 -10.02 -3.45
N VAL A 69 -4.41 -10.45 -3.27
CA VAL A 69 -4.99 -10.85 -1.98
C VAL A 69 -4.68 -12.31 -1.68
N SER A 70 -4.44 -13.08 -2.74
CA SER A 70 -4.15 -14.50 -2.70
C SER A 70 -2.65 -14.69 -2.83
N GLY A 71 -1.95 -14.92 -1.71
CA GLY A 71 -0.55 -15.38 -1.71
C GLY A 71 -0.37 -16.78 -2.32
N THR A 72 -1.12 -17.12 -3.37
CA THR A 72 -0.94 -18.33 -4.14
C THR A 72 0.15 -18.04 -5.16
N GLY A 73 1.39 -18.39 -4.81
CA GLY A 73 2.37 -18.74 -5.82
C GLY A 73 1.71 -19.73 -6.77
N SER A 74 1.45 -19.29 -8.00
CA SER A 74 1.13 -20.22 -9.07
C SER A 74 2.43 -20.93 -9.42
N ASP A 75 2.75 -21.95 -8.64
CA ASP A 75 3.69 -22.98 -9.04
C ASP A 75 2.97 -23.86 -10.07
N ALA A 76 3.16 -23.53 -11.35
CA ALA A 76 2.86 -24.39 -12.48
C ALA A 76 4.12 -24.49 -13.36
#